data_AF-I1C6W0-F1
#
_entry.id   AF-I1C6W0-F1
#
_cell.length_a   1.000
_cell.length_b   1.000
_cell.length_c   1.000
_cell.angle_alpha   90.00
_cell.angle_beta   90.00
_cell.angle_gamma   90.00
#
_symmetry.space_group_name_H-M   'P 1'
#
loop_
_entity.id
_entity.type
_entity.pdbx_description
1 polymer ?
#
loop_
_entity_poly.entity_id
_entity_poly.type
_entity_poly.pdbx_seq_one_letter_code
_entity_poly.pdbx_strand_id
1 'polypeptide(L)' 'MGTPVDQLRQTIMANDTHNIDPAGFELWFTWCQTCRHGGHAVHMFDWFQKHTTCPVSNCSCQCQL' A
#
# COMPACT_ATOMS: atom_id res chain seq x y z
N MET A 1 20.70 21.45 21.96
CA MET A 1 19.50 22.01 21.31
C MET A 1 18.82 20.90 20.51
N GLY A 2 18.31 19.86 21.19
CA GLY A 2 17.53 18.78 20.54
C GLY A 2 16.06 19.16 20.65
N THR A 3 15.36 19.23 19.52
CA THR A 3 13.97 19.66 19.49
C THR A 3 13.07 18.65 20.21
N PRO A 4 12.02 19.08 20.94
CA PRO A 4 11.09 18.19 21.65
C PRO A 4 10.37 17.16 20.75
N VAL A 5 10.43 17.34 19.43
CA VAL A 5 9.83 16.47 18.43
C VAL A 5 10.42 15.06 18.43
N ASP A 6 11.71 14.91 18.78
CA ASP A 6 12.39 13.61 18.76
C ASP A 6 11.88 12.70 19.89
N GLN A 7 11.62 13.27 21.07
CA GLN A 7 11.08 12.52 22.21
C GLN A 7 9.62 12.09 21.97
N LEU A 8 8.82 12.95 21.34
CA LEU A 8 7.46 12.61 20.92
C LEU A 8 7.44 11.50 19.85
N ARG A 9 8.29 11.59 18.83
CA ARG A 9 8.44 10.53 17.80
C ARG A 9 8.85 9.19 18.41
N GLN A 10 9.82 9.18 19.31
CA GLN A 10 10.28 7.96 19.98
C GLN A 10 9.19 7.31 20.83
N THR A 11 8.36 8.12 21.51
CA THR A 11 7.26 7.60 22.34
C THR A 11 6.12 7.04 21.50
N ILE A 12 5.84 7.63 20.33
CA ILE A 12 4.83 7.12 19.39
C ILE A 12 5.25 5.76 18.83
N MET A 13 6.52 5.60 18.42
CA MET A 13 7.04 4.33 17.89
C MET A 13 7.12 3.22 18.94
N ALA A 14 7.32 3.56 20.22
CA ALA A 14 7.40 2.59 21.32
C ALA A 14 6.02 2.06 21.77
N ASN A 15 4.93 2.72 21.37
CA ASN A 15 3.57 2.39 21.80
C ASN A 15 2.72 1.73 20.70
N ASP A 16 3.28 1.51 19.51
CA ASP A 16 2.63 0.76 18.45
C ASP A 16 2.71 -0.75 18.75
N THR A 17 1.62 -1.31 19.27
CA THR A 17 1.43 -2.75 19.52
C THR A 17 1.22 -3.56 18.24
N HIS A 18 1.17 -2.88 17.09
CA HIS A 18 1.05 -3.46 15.78
C HIS A 18 2.44 -3.89 15.29
N ASN A 19 2.80 -5.17 15.53
CA ASN A 19 3.95 -5.84 14.90
C ASN A 19 3.68 -6.00 13.40
N ILE A 20 3.66 -4.88 12.69
CA ILE A 20 3.51 -4.83 11.25
C ILE A 20 4.91 -4.95 10.70
N ASP A 21 5.19 -6.08 10.05
CA ASP A 21 6.39 -6.24 9.26
C ASP A 21 6.38 -5.16 8.16
N PRO A 22 7.28 -4.15 8.21
CA PRO A 22 7.29 -3.07 7.22
C PRO A 22 7.70 -3.57 5.82
N ALA A 23 8.22 -4.80 5.71
CA ALA A 23 8.51 -5.51 4.47
C ALA A 23 7.44 -6.55 4.13
N GLY A 24 6.32 -6.60 4.85
CA GLY A 24 5.20 -7.50 4.59
C GLY A 24 4.61 -7.33 3.19
N PHE A 25 4.19 -8.43 2.58
CA PHE A 25 3.67 -8.47 1.21
C PHE A 25 2.48 -7.52 0.98
N GLU A 26 1.62 -7.32 1.98
CA GLU A 26 0.45 -6.44 1.89
C GLU A 26 0.82 -4.99 1.53
N LEU A 27 1.99 -4.53 1.97
CA LEU A 27 2.52 -3.19 1.72
C LEU A 27 3.31 -3.09 0.39
N TRP A 28 3.54 -4.20 -0.30
CA TRP A 28 4.28 -4.19 -1.56
C TRP A 28 3.49 -3.48 -2.65
N PHE A 29 4.19 -2.74 -3.49
CA PHE A 29 3.59 -2.20 -4.72
C PHE A 29 3.47 -3.30 -5.77
N THR A 30 2.30 -3.37 -6.39
CA THR A 30 2.03 -4.24 -7.54
C THR A 30 1.57 -3.38 -8.72
N TRP A 31 1.93 -3.78 -9.94
CA TRP A 31 1.62 -3.03 -11.16
C TRP A 31 1.22 -3.94 -12.32
N CYS A 32 0.29 -3.46 -13.14
CA CYS A 32 -0.05 -4.10 -14.40
C CYS A 32 1.06 -3.87 -15.44
N GLN A 33 1.49 -4.92 -16.13
CA GLN A 33 2.52 -4.82 -17.17
C GLN A 33 2.06 -4.04 -18.41
N THR A 34 0.74 -3.97 -18.64
CA THR A 34 0.15 -3.30 -19.80
C THR A 34 -0.02 -1.80 -19.57
N CYS A 35 -0.75 -1.40 -18.52
CA CYS A 35 -1.06 0.01 -18.27
C CYS A 35 -0.13 0.70 -17.28
N ARG A 36 0.74 -0.05 -16.57
CA ARG A 36 1.70 0.46 -15.56
C ARG A 36 1.07 1.16 -14.36
N HIS A 37 -0.25 1.06 -14.21
CA HIS A 37 -0.96 1.47 -13.00
C HIS A 37 -0.92 0.36 -11.95
N GLY A 38 -1.01 0.75 -10.69
CA GLY A 38 -0.81 -0.15 -9.57
C GLY A 38 -1.18 0.46 -8.23
N GLY A 39 -0.93 -0.29 -7.17
CA GLY A 39 -1.16 0.10 -5.78
C GLY A 39 -0.63 -0.96 -4.81
N HIS A 40 -0.90 -0.78 -3.51
CA HIS A 40 -0.50 -1.78 -2.51
C HIS A 40 -1.19 -3.12 -2.76
N ALA A 41 -0.46 -4.21 -2.56
CA ALA A 41 -0.90 -5.57 -2.89
C ALA A 41 -2.24 -5.92 -2.25
N VAL A 42 -2.46 -5.54 -0.98
CA VAL A 42 -3.73 -5.80 -0.28
C VAL A 42 -4.92 -5.14 -0.97
N HIS A 43 -4.79 -3.87 -1.36
CA HIS A 43 -5.87 -3.15 -2.04
C HIS A 43 -6.11 -3.65 -3.46
N MET A 44 -5.03 -4.02 -4.17
CA MET A 44 -5.17 -4.58 -5.51
C MET A 44 -5.85 -5.95 -5.44
N PHE A 45 -5.50 -6.80 -4.48
CA PHE A 45 -6.14 -8.09 -4.26
C PHE A 45 -7.64 -7.92 -3.97
N ASP A 46 -8.01 -7.04 -3.04
CA ASP A 46 -9.41 -6.76 -2.69
C ASP A 46 -10.21 -6.20 -3.87
N TRP A 47 -9.62 -5.29 -4.65
CA TRP A 47 -10.26 -4.71 -5.83
C TRP A 47 -10.59 -5.77 -6.88
N PHE A 48 -9.61 -6.63 -7.19
CA PHE A 48 -9.75 -7.64 -8.24
C PHE A 48 -10.64 -8.84 -7.83
N GLN A 49 -11.07 -8.95 -6.57
CA GLN A 49 -12.14 -9.90 -6.21
C GLN A 49 -13.48 -9.56 -6.88
N LYS A 50 -13.72 -8.28 -7.22
CA LYS A 50 -15.01 -7.80 -7.74
C LYS A 50 -14.91 -7.11 -9.11
N HIS A 51 -13.70 -6.82 -9.58
CA HIS A 51 -13.47 -6.06 -10.81
C HIS A 51 -12.37 -6.74 -11.62
N THR A 52 -12.46 -6.69 -12.95
CA THR A 52 -11.41 -7.18 -13.86
C THR A 52 -10.59 -6.03 -14.45
N THR A 53 -11.07 -4.79 -14.33
CA THR A 53 -10.50 -3.59 -14.93
C THR A 53 -9.63 -2.80 -13.96
N CYS A 54 -8.69 -2.03 -14.52
CA CYS A 54 -7.81 -1.12 -13.78
C CYS A 54 -8.61 -0.18 -12.84
N PRO A 55 -8.16 0.03 -11.59
CA PRO A 55 -8.83 0.94 -10.65
C PRO A 55 -8.62 2.43 -10.98
N VAL A 56 -7.68 2.76 -11.88
CA VAL A 56 -7.41 4.14 -12.27
C VAL A 56 -8.50 4.65 -13.21
N SER A 57 -9.09 5.80 -12.88
CA SER A 57 -10.10 6.45 -13.70
C SER A 57 -9.63 6.63 -15.15
N ASN A 58 -10.55 6.47 -16.09
CA ASN A 58 -10.28 6.55 -17.54
C ASN A 58 -9.28 5.51 -18.07
N CYS A 59 -8.98 4.44 -17.33
CA CYS A 59 -8.23 3.28 -17.83
C CYS A 59 -9.15 2.07 -18.05
N SER A 60 -9.24 1.59 -19.29
CA SER A 60 -10.05 0.41 -19.66
C SER A 60 -9.26 -0.90 -19.72
N CYS A 61 -8.04 -0.92 -19.18
CA CYS A 61 -7.16 -2.10 -19.18
C CYS A 61 -7.73 -3.22 -18.29
N GLN A 62 -7.73 -4.46 -18.79
CA GLN A 62 -8.10 -5.65 -18.02
C GLN A 62 -6.87 -6.16 -17.23
N CYS A 63 -6.68 -5.64 -16.02
CA CYS A 63 -5.45 -5.87 -15.24
C CYS A 63 -5.47 -7.14 -14.38
N GLN A 64 -6.62 -7.80 -14.21
CA GLN A 64 -6.72 -9.05 -13.45
C GLN A 64 -6.19 -10.27 -14.21
N LEU A 65 -6.10 -10.16 -15.55
CA LEU A 65 -5.71 -11.24 -16.46
C LEU A 65 -4.19 -11.45 -16.53
#